data_AF-A0A352NQ13-F1
#
_entry.id   AF-A0A352NQ13-F1
#
_cell.length_a   1.000
_cell.length_b   1.000
_cell.length_c   1.000
_cell.angle_alpha   90.00
_cell.angle_beta   90.00
_cell.angle_gamma   90.00
#
_symmetry.space_group_name_H-M   'P 1'
#
loop_
_entity.id
_entity.type
_entity.pdbx_description
1 polymer ?
#
loop_
_entity_poly.entity_id
_entity_poly.type
_entity_poly.pdbx_seq_one_letter_code
_entity_poly.pdbx_strand_id
1 'polypeptide(L)'
;MEKINWMEIIQEEYDNILDALAAVYSEACCLNANSEICQVLKMDSNGTLIHHTSTADNTSSAVWNGNAIELARMAWFNPLDFADEAEVILSYLTKEELQGFTRYLDGENPTLHKLRQWNFHIADRFEKKYTEKYADDNAPAWADKMMEELLKHASEYGRADIQKVELADLGKS
;
A
#
# COMPACT_ATOMS: atom_id res chain seq x y z
N MET A 1 0.02 -26.21 -21.32
CA MET A 1 -0.58 -25.18 -20.45
C MET A 1 -1.20 -24.15 -21.35
N GLU A 2 -2.48 -23.84 -21.16
CA GLU A 2 -3.11 -22.70 -21.82
C GLU A 2 -2.46 -21.41 -21.35
N LYS A 3 -2.34 -20.44 -22.25
CA LYS A 3 -1.68 -19.17 -21.99
C LYS A 3 -2.68 -18.23 -21.32
N ILE A 4 -2.37 -17.75 -20.12
CA ILE A 4 -3.22 -16.80 -19.38
C ILE A 4 -3.04 -15.40 -19.98
N ASN A 5 -4.15 -14.75 -20.33
CA ASN A 5 -4.17 -13.38 -20.82
C ASN A 5 -4.34 -12.39 -19.67
N TRP A 6 -3.26 -12.13 -18.92
CA TRP A 6 -3.29 -11.23 -17.77
C TRP A 6 -3.80 -9.83 -18.10
N MET A 7 -3.53 -9.32 -19.30
CA MET A 7 -3.99 -7.98 -19.70
C MET A 7 -5.53 -7.91 -19.72
N GLU A 8 -6.19 -8.91 -20.28
CA GLU A 8 -7.64 -8.98 -20.37
C GLU A 8 -8.26 -9.09 -18.97
N ILE A 9 -7.72 -9.96 -18.11
CA ILE A 9 -8.20 -10.12 -16.73
C ILE A 9 -8.02 -8.83 -15.93
N ILE A 10 -6.87 -8.15 -16.04
CA ILE A 10 -6.62 -6.87 -15.36
C ILE A 10 -7.62 -5.80 -15.83
N GLN A 11 -7.97 -5.78 -17.11
CA GLN A 11 -8.94 -4.83 -17.66
C GLN A 11 -10.37 -5.14 -17.21
N GLU A 12 -10.75 -6.42 -17.12
CA GLU A 12 -12.06 -6.84 -16.60
C GLU A 12 -12.22 -6.49 -15.12
N GLU A 13 -11.16 -6.65 -14.32
CA GLU A 13 -11.15 -6.42 -12.87
C GLU A 13 -10.62 -5.04 -12.47
N TYR A 14 -10.55 -4.08 -13.40
CA TYR A 14 -9.82 -2.81 -13.22
C TYR A 14 -10.22 -2.07 -11.94
N ASP A 15 -11.51 -1.83 -11.73
CA ASP A 15 -12.02 -1.08 -10.58
C ASP A 15 -11.79 -1.84 -9.27
N ASN A 16 -11.98 -3.16 -9.28
CA ASN A 16 -11.74 -4.01 -8.11
C ASN A 16 -10.26 -4.02 -7.71
N ILE A 17 -9.36 -4.05 -8.69
CA ILE A 17 -7.91 -3.95 -8.46
C ILE A 17 -7.58 -2.59 -7.87
N LEU A 18 -8.13 -1.50 -8.41
CA LEU A 18 -7.87 -0.15 -7.94
C LEU A 18 -8.29 0.05 -6.48
N ASP A 19 -9.50 -0.39 -6.14
CA ASP A 19 -10.01 -0.35 -4.77
C ASP A 19 -9.16 -1.20 -3.82
N ALA A 20 -8.75 -2.40 -4.26
CA ALA A 20 -7.89 -3.28 -3.46
C ALA A 20 -6.48 -2.71 -3.26
N LEU A 21 -5.93 -2.01 -4.26
CA LEU A 21 -4.67 -1.29 -4.13
C LEU A 21 -4.80 -0.16 -3.09
N ALA A 22 -5.85 0.66 -3.16
CA ALA A 22 -6.07 1.70 -2.15
C ALA A 22 -6.18 1.10 -0.74
N ALA A 23 -6.84 -0.05 -0.57
CA ALA A 23 -6.92 -0.77 0.69
C ALA A 23 -5.55 -1.25 1.19
N VAL A 24 -4.68 -1.79 0.31
CA VAL A 24 -3.30 -2.19 0.65
C VAL A 24 -2.53 -1.01 1.25
N TYR A 25 -2.62 0.17 0.63
CA TYR A 25 -1.94 1.37 1.11
C TYR A 25 -2.45 1.78 2.50
N SER A 26 -3.77 1.85 2.65
CA SER A 26 -4.42 2.24 3.91
C SER A 26 -4.10 1.27 5.04
N GLU A 27 -4.08 -0.03 4.77
CA GLU A 27 -3.75 -1.06 5.77
C GLU A 27 -2.25 -1.13 6.10
N ALA A 28 -1.38 -0.61 5.24
CA ALA A 28 0.06 -0.48 5.52
C ALA A 28 0.41 0.81 6.29
N CYS A 29 -0.47 1.82 6.26
CA CYS A 29 -0.29 3.10 6.95
C CYS A 29 -0.54 2.95 8.46
N CYS A 30 0.51 2.96 9.28
CA CYS A 30 0.40 2.79 10.72
C CYS A 30 1.53 3.49 11.48
N LEU A 31 1.21 4.15 12.60
CA LEU A 31 2.21 4.82 13.44
C LEU A 31 3.17 3.85 14.15
N ASN A 32 2.80 2.57 14.24
CA ASN A 32 3.63 1.49 14.75
C ASN A 32 4.08 0.55 13.61
N ALA A 33 4.68 1.14 12.57
CA ALA A 33 5.12 0.41 11.39
C ALA A 33 6.16 -0.68 11.71
N ASN A 34 6.01 -1.85 11.09
CA ASN A 34 6.97 -2.94 11.13
C ASN A 34 7.38 -3.30 9.70
N SER A 35 8.59 -2.94 9.31
CA SER A 35 9.10 -3.15 7.94
C SER A 35 9.30 -4.61 7.56
N GLU A 36 9.33 -5.54 8.51
CA GLU A 36 9.43 -6.98 8.22
C GLU A 36 8.10 -7.57 7.73
N ILE A 37 7.00 -6.86 7.98
CA ILE A 37 5.64 -7.24 7.62
C ILE A 37 5.16 -6.36 6.47
N CYS A 38 4.52 -6.98 5.49
CA CYS A 38 3.97 -6.30 4.33
C CYS A 38 2.52 -6.72 4.06
N GLN A 39 1.75 -5.80 3.51
CA GLN A 39 0.49 -6.08 2.83
C GLN A 39 0.81 -6.51 1.40
N VAL A 40 0.19 -7.61 0.97
CA VAL A 40 0.41 -8.21 -0.34
C VAL A 40 -0.91 -8.46 -1.02
N LEU A 41 -1.04 -7.92 -2.24
CA LEU A 41 -2.19 -8.15 -3.11
C LEU A 41 -1.77 -9.01 -4.30
N LYS A 42 -2.51 -10.09 -4.50
CA LYS A 42 -2.33 -11.01 -5.63
C LYS A 42 -3.63 -11.19 -6.37
N MET A 43 -3.53 -11.63 -7.62
CA MET A 43 -4.66 -12.04 -8.44
C MET A 43 -4.39 -13.39 -9.07
N ASP A 44 -5.36 -14.30 -8.99
CA ASP A 44 -5.29 -15.58 -9.70
C ASP A 44 -5.77 -15.46 -11.16
N SER A 45 -5.64 -16.55 -11.92
CA SER A 45 -6.04 -16.59 -13.33
C SER A 45 -7.56 -16.47 -13.58
N ASN A 46 -8.38 -16.42 -12.53
CA ASN A 46 -9.82 -16.19 -12.61
C ASN A 46 -10.20 -14.76 -12.25
N GLY A 47 -9.22 -13.86 -12.04
CA GLY A 47 -9.47 -12.50 -11.58
C GLY A 47 -9.73 -12.39 -10.07
N THR A 48 -9.58 -13.47 -9.31
CA THR A 48 -9.84 -13.42 -7.86
C THR A 48 -8.71 -12.71 -7.14
N LEU A 49 -9.05 -11.63 -6.44
CA LEU A 49 -8.12 -10.85 -5.62
C LEU A 49 -7.90 -11.50 -4.26
N ILE A 50 -6.64 -11.61 -3.85
CA ILE A 50 -6.21 -12.20 -2.58
C ILE A 50 -5.33 -11.18 -1.86
N HIS A 51 -5.91 -10.50 -0.88
CA HIS A 51 -5.21 -9.59 0.02
C HIS A 51 -4.84 -10.33 1.31
N HIS A 52 -3.56 -10.27 1.69
CA HIS A 52 -3.06 -10.88 2.92
C HIS A 52 -1.80 -10.18 3.43
N THR A 53 -1.55 -10.33 4.72
CA THR A 53 -0.31 -9.91 5.35
C THR A 53 0.72 -11.03 5.27
N SER A 54 1.98 -10.70 4.93
CA SER A 54 3.08 -11.65 4.81
C SER A 54 4.37 -11.05 5.33
N THR A 55 5.35 -11.89 5.66
CA THR A 55 6.74 -11.41 5.80
C THR A 55 7.28 -10.99 4.43
N ALA A 56 8.15 -9.98 4.43
CA ALA A 56 8.63 -9.30 3.22
C ALA A 56 9.27 -10.22 2.16
N ASP A 57 9.82 -11.38 2.54
CA ASP A 57 10.56 -12.26 1.63
C ASP A 57 9.77 -13.48 1.11
N ASN A 58 8.47 -13.58 1.40
CA ASN A 58 7.68 -14.74 1.00
C ASN A 58 6.87 -14.46 -0.29
N THR A 59 7.27 -15.09 -1.39
CA THR A 59 6.51 -15.16 -2.66
C THR A 59 5.95 -16.56 -2.86
N SER A 60 4.65 -16.67 -3.17
CA SER A 60 3.97 -17.97 -3.26
C SER A 60 4.34 -18.74 -4.53
N SER A 61 4.32 -20.07 -4.45
CA SER A 61 4.58 -20.96 -5.60
C SER A 61 3.64 -20.72 -6.78
N ALA A 62 2.40 -20.29 -6.53
CA ALA A 62 1.43 -19.90 -7.55
C ALA A 62 1.87 -18.69 -8.39
N VAL A 63 2.62 -17.76 -7.80
CA VAL A 63 3.22 -16.64 -8.56
C VAL A 63 4.40 -17.16 -9.37
N TRP A 64 5.26 -17.99 -8.77
CA TRP A 64 6.42 -18.56 -9.45
C TRP A 64 6.07 -19.45 -10.65
N ASN A 65 4.97 -20.19 -10.59
CA ASN A 65 4.51 -21.05 -11.70
C ASN A 65 3.59 -20.32 -12.69
N GLY A 66 3.31 -19.03 -12.46
CA GLY A 66 2.51 -18.19 -13.36
C GLY A 66 1.00 -18.40 -13.30
N ASN A 67 0.46 -19.10 -12.28
CA ASN A 67 -0.98 -19.27 -12.07
C ASN A 67 -1.62 -18.09 -11.29
N ALA A 68 -0.78 -17.20 -10.76
CA ALA A 68 -1.17 -15.95 -10.13
C ALA A 68 -0.13 -14.87 -10.45
N ILE A 69 -0.52 -13.61 -10.29
CA ILE A 69 0.41 -12.46 -10.32
C ILE A 69 0.33 -11.70 -8.99
N GLU A 70 1.46 -11.13 -8.59
CA GLU A 70 1.50 -10.17 -7.49
C GLU A 70 1.23 -8.78 -8.08
N LEU A 71 0.18 -8.14 -7.60
CA LEU A 71 -0.23 -6.80 -8.05
C LEU A 71 0.48 -5.71 -7.25
N ALA A 72 0.63 -5.93 -5.94
CA ALA A 72 1.35 -5.01 -5.07
C ALA A 72 1.91 -5.70 -3.84
N ARG A 73 2.97 -5.10 -3.31
CA ARG A 73 3.57 -5.43 -2.02
C ARG A 73 3.98 -4.12 -1.35
N MET A 74 3.50 -3.89 -0.14
CA MET A 74 3.80 -2.69 0.62
C MET A 74 4.16 -3.04 2.06
N ALA A 75 5.39 -2.71 2.46
CA ALA A 75 5.78 -2.77 3.87
C ALA A 75 4.97 -1.76 4.67
N TRP A 76 4.69 -2.07 5.94
CA TRP A 76 4.08 -1.08 6.82
C TRP A 76 5.00 0.13 6.95
N PHE A 77 4.39 1.32 7.00
CA PHE A 77 5.11 2.59 7.08
C PHE A 77 4.42 3.55 8.03
N ASN A 78 5.23 4.42 8.65
CA ASN A 78 4.75 5.44 9.55
C ASN A 78 4.54 6.75 8.77
N PRO A 79 3.32 7.28 8.67
CA PRO A 79 3.08 8.55 7.96
C PRO A 79 3.79 9.75 8.59
N LEU A 80 4.14 9.71 9.89
CA LEU A 80 4.93 10.76 10.54
C LEU A 80 6.37 10.83 10.04
N ASP A 81 6.91 9.78 9.41
CA ASP A 81 8.27 9.81 8.85
C ASP A 81 8.38 10.83 7.70
N PHE A 82 7.25 11.34 7.20
CA PHE A 82 7.15 12.31 6.11
C PHE A 82 6.62 13.68 6.56
N ALA A 83 6.48 13.95 7.86
CA ALA A 83 5.90 15.17 8.40
C ALA A 83 6.65 15.70 9.64
N ASP A 84 6.41 16.97 9.99
CA ASP A 84 6.83 17.51 11.28
C ASP A 84 5.87 17.00 12.37
N GLU A 85 6.36 16.07 13.20
CA GLU A 85 5.59 15.44 14.27
C GLU A 85 4.97 16.47 15.23
N ALA A 86 5.71 17.52 15.59
CA ALA A 86 5.22 18.52 16.53
C ALA A 86 4.10 19.34 15.90
N GLU A 87 4.26 19.79 14.65
CA GLU A 87 3.22 20.52 13.93
C GLU A 87 1.94 19.70 13.79
N VAL A 88 2.09 18.44 13.39
CA VAL A 88 0.97 17.51 13.21
C VAL A 88 0.23 17.30 14.53
N ILE A 89 0.92 16.96 15.62
CA ILE A 89 0.28 16.78 16.93
C ILE A 89 -0.52 18.02 17.33
N LEU A 90 0.10 19.20 17.26
CA LEU A 90 -0.52 20.45 17.70
C LEU A 90 -1.78 20.79 16.87
N SER A 91 -1.80 20.42 15.58
CA SER A 91 -2.93 20.69 14.69
C SER A 91 -4.16 19.79 14.93
N TYR A 92 -3.98 18.62 15.56
CA TYR A 92 -5.05 17.64 15.79
C TYR A 92 -5.64 17.68 17.22
N LEU A 93 -5.03 18.42 18.14
CA LEU A 93 -5.54 18.62 19.50
C LEU A 93 -6.64 19.68 19.54
N THR A 94 -7.65 19.50 20.39
CA THR A 94 -8.58 20.60 20.69
C THR A 94 -7.86 21.71 21.45
N LYS A 95 -8.48 22.89 21.52
CA LYS A 95 -7.92 24.03 22.26
C LYS A 95 -7.64 23.70 23.73
N GLU A 96 -8.55 23.00 24.39
CA GLU A 96 -8.44 22.61 25.80
C GLU A 96 -7.31 21.58 25.99
N GLU A 97 -7.22 20.61 25.08
CA GLU A 97 -6.18 19.59 25.11
C GLU A 97 -4.80 20.18 24.84
N LEU A 98 -4.70 21.06 23.86
CA LEU A 98 -3.49 21.80 23.54
C LEU A 98 -3.02 22.60 24.76
N GLN A 99 -3.90 23.35 25.42
CA GLN A 99 -3.54 24.09 26.64
C GLN A 99 -3.06 23.16 27.77
N GLY A 100 -3.74 22.03 27.96
CA GLY A 100 -3.34 21.03 28.96
C GLY A 100 -1.98 20.41 28.65
N PHE A 101 -1.76 20.06 27.38
CA PHE A 101 -0.54 19.41 26.92
C PHE A 101 0.65 20.38 26.95
N THR A 102 0.48 21.64 26.52
CA THR A 102 1.54 22.65 26.59
C THR A 102 1.99 22.91 28.04
N ARG A 103 1.07 22.86 29.02
CA ARG A 103 1.46 22.94 30.44
C ARG A 103 2.24 21.71 30.91
N TYR A 104 1.86 20.53 30.43
CA TYR A 104 2.56 19.29 30.74
C TYR A 104 3.98 19.27 30.15
N LEU A 105 4.16 19.79 28.94
CA LEU A 105 5.45 19.82 28.25
C LEU A 105 6.50 20.70 28.93
N ASP A 106 6.09 21.71 29.71
CA ASP A 106 7.00 22.63 30.42
C ASP A 106 8.15 23.20 29.55
N GLY A 107 7.81 23.55 28.30
CA GLY A 107 8.77 24.09 27.32
C GLY A 107 9.52 23.03 26.50
N GLU A 108 9.27 21.74 26.70
CA GLU A 108 9.83 20.69 25.87
C GLU A 108 9.08 20.52 24.53
N ASN A 109 9.77 19.93 23.54
CA ASN A 109 9.18 19.70 22.22
C ASN A 109 8.07 18.62 22.29
N PRO A 110 6.90 18.83 21.65
CA PRO A 110 5.87 17.81 21.49
C PRO A 110 6.40 16.58 20.77
N THR A 111 6.02 15.39 21.25
CA THR A 111 6.22 14.11 20.57
C THR A 111 5.03 13.21 20.92
N LEU A 112 4.76 12.22 20.08
CA LEU A 112 3.71 11.23 20.30
C LEU A 112 3.96 10.43 21.58
N HIS A 113 5.24 10.15 21.89
CA HIS A 113 5.63 9.54 23.14
C HIS A 113 5.16 10.35 24.36
N LYS A 114 5.43 11.67 24.37
CA LYS A 114 5.00 12.57 25.46
C LYS A 114 3.49 12.75 25.50
N LEU A 115 2.83 12.82 24.34
CA LEU A 115 1.38 12.88 24.27
C LEU A 115 0.75 11.65 24.93
N ARG A 116 1.32 10.46 24.66
CA ARG A 116 0.88 9.19 25.23
C ARG A 116 1.16 9.09 26.73
N GLN A 117 2.29 9.62 27.20
CA GLN A 117 2.61 9.70 28.64
C GLN A 117 1.63 10.61 29.39
N TRP A 118 1.27 11.75 28.80
CA TRP A 118 0.32 12.69 29.38
C TRP A 118 -1.11 12.15 29.37
N ASN A 119 -1.57 11.68 28.21
CA ASN A 119 -2.92 11.15 28.04
C ASN A 119 -3.00 10.12 26.90
N PHE A 120 -3.07 8.85 27.29
CA PHE A 120 -3.17 7.72 26.37
C PHE A 120 -4.36 7.82 25.40
N HIS A 121 -5.53 8.24 25.88
CA HIS A 121 -6.74 8.29 25.03
C HIS A 121 -6.67 9.40 23.98
N ILE A 122 -6.05 10.53 24.30
CA ILE A 122 -5.82 11.60 23.34
C ILE A 122 -4.81 11.15 22.29
N ALA A 123 -3.72 10.50 22.70
CA ALA A 123 -2.75 9.92 21.79
C ALA A 123 -3.43 8.92 20.84
N ASP A 124 -4.13 7.91 21.35
CA ASP A 124 -4.82 6.89 20.54
C ASP A 124 -5.80 7.49 19.52
N ARG A 125 -6.57 8.50 19.92
CA ARG A 125 -7.48 9.23 19.02
C ARG A 125 -6.73 10.05 17.97
N PHE A 126 -5.64 10.72 18.36
CA PHE A 126 -4.76 11.43 17.44
C PHE A 126 -4.21 10.47 16.39
N GLU A 127 -3.67 9.33 16.85
CA GLU A 127 -3.05 8.32 16.00
C GLU A 127 -4.01 7.88 14.91
N LYS A 128 -5.20 7.43 15.32
CA LYS A 128 -6.25 6.99 14.41
C LYS A 128 -6.65 8.09 13.41
N LYS A 129 -6.91 9.31 13.88
CA LYS A 129 -7.36 10.40 13.00
C LYS A 129 -6.30 10.83 11.99
N TYR A 130 -5.04 10.84 12.40
CA TYR A 130 -3.94 11.23 11.52
C TYR A 130 -3.69 10.14 10.47
N THR A 131 -3.62 8.88 10.86
CA THR A 131 -3.41 7.76 9.93
C THR A 131 -4.55 7.63 8.93
N GLU A 132 -5.81 7.72 9.38
CA GLU A 132 -7.00 7.68 8.51
C GLU A 132 -6.95 8.81 7.48
N LYS A 133 -6.76 10.05 7.94
CA LYS A 133 -6.68 11.20 7.02
C LYS A 133 -5.52 11.10 6.04
N TYR A 134 -4.33 10.70 6.51
CA TYR A 134 -3.18 10.55 5.64
C TYR A 134 -3.41 9.48 4.58
N ALA A 135 -3.99 8.34 4.95
CA ALA A 135 -4.33 7.28 4.02
C ALA A 135 -5.37 7.76 2.99
N ASP A 136 -6.46 8.39 3.44
CA ASP A 136 -7.52 8.91 2.55
C ASP A 136 -6.98 9.92 1.53
N ASP A 137 -6.05 10.78 1.93
CA ASP A 137 -5.46 11.80 1.06
C ASP A 137 -4.48 11.21 0.01
N ASN A 138 -3.86 10.05 0.27
CA ASN A 138 -2.73 9.53 -0.52
C ASN A 138 -2.99 8.18 -1.22
N ALA A 139 -3.81 7.31 -0.65
CA ALA A 139 -4.07 5.96 -1.17
C ALA A 139 -4.59 5.95 -2.61
N PRO A 140 -5.55 6.83 -3.03
CA PRO A 140 -6.07 6.82 -4.39
C PRO A 140 -4.99 7.12 -5.44
N ALA A 141 -4.19 8.17 -5.22
CA ALA A 141 -3.13 8.56 -6.15
C ALA A 141 -2.03 7.48 -6.25
N TRP A 142 -1.74 6.79 -5.14
CA TRP A 142 -0.83 5.64 -5.15
C TRP A 142 -1.42 4.47 -5.93
N ALA A 143 -2.70 4.14 -5.73
CA ALA A 143 -3.38 3.05 -6.41
C ALA A 143 -3.42 3.27 -7.93
N ASP A 144 -3.75 4.48 -8.38
CA ASP A 144 -3.73 4.86 -9.80
C ASP A 144 -2.36 4.62 -10.43
N LYS A 145 -1.30 5.11 -9.77
CA LYS A 145 0.07 4.92 -10.25
C LYS A 145 0.44 3.44 -10.36
N MET A 146 0.11 2.64 -9.36
CA MET A 146 0.37 1.20 -9.39
C MET A 146 -0.41 0.50 -10.51
N MET A 147 -1.64 0.91 -10.76
CA MET A 147 -2.46 0.35 -11.83
C MET A 147 -1.89 0.68 -13.22
N GLU A 148 -1.41 1.90 -13.42
CA GLU A 148 -0.69 2.29 -14.64
C GLU A 148 0.57 1.43 -14.87
N GLU A 149 1.36 1.18 -13.82
CA GLU A 149 2.54 0.33 -13.87
C GLU A 149 2.18 -1.13 -14.20
N LEU A 150 1.11 -1.66 -13.61
CA LEU A 150 0.60 -3.02 -13.88
C LEU A 150 0.17 -3.19 -15.34
N LEU A 151 -0.63 -2.26 -15.86
CA LEU A 151 -1.08 -2.29 -17.25
C LEU A 151 0.10 -2.18 -18.23
N LYS A 152 1.08 -1.33 -17.91
CA LYS A 152 2.31 -1.22 -18.70
C LYS A 152 3.05 -2.56 -18.73
N HIS A 153 3.32 -3.16 -17.57
CA HIS A 153 4.01 -4.44 -17.50
C HIS A 153 3.25 -5.55 -18.24
N ALA A 154 1.94 -5.66 -18.04
CA ALA A 154 1.11 -6.65 -18.74
C ALA A 154 1.19 -6.50 -20.27
N SER A 155 1.21 -5.26 -20.77
CA SER A 155 1.36 -4.98 -22.20
C SER A 155 2.73 -5.38 -22.77
N GLU A 156 3.81 -5.20 -21.99
CA GLU A 156 5.18 -5.54 -22.38
C GLU A 156 5.39 -7.05 -22.44
N TYR A 157 4.83 -7.80 -21.48
CA TYR A 157 4.79 -9.27 -21.52
C TYR A 157 4.03 -9.77 -22.75
N GLY A 158 2.89 -9.18 -23.08
CA GLY A 158 2.14 -9.52 -24.30
C GLY A 158 2.93 -9.30 -25.59
N ARG A 159 3.73 -8.23 -25.67
CA ARG A 159 4.55 -7.89 -26.86
C ARG A 159 5.80 -8.77 -27.01
N ALA A 160 6.49 -9.07 -25.92
CA ALA A 160 7.70 -9.91 -25.93
C ALA A 160 7.40 -11.32 -26.46
N ASP A 161 6.20 -11.82 -26.23
CA ASP A 161 5.76 -13.11 -26.74
C ASP A 161 5.41 -13.11 -28.24
N ILE A 162 4.81 -12.01 -28.74
CA ILE A 162 4.51 -11.88 -30.18
C ILE A 162 5.81 -11.93 -31.01
N GLN A 163 6.85 -11.23 -30.57
CA GLN A 163 8.16 -11.24 -31.24
C GLN A 163 8.83 -12.63 -31.22
N LYS A 164 8.66 -13.42 -30.15
CA LYS A 164 9.19 -14.79 -30.09
C LYS A 164 8.47 -15.74 -31.04
N VAL A 165 7.16 -15.58 -31.21
CA VAL A 165 6.37 -16.40 -32.16
C VAL A 165 6.75 -16.07 -33.59
N GLU A 166 6.85 -14.79 -33.95
CA GLU A 166 7.28 -14.35 -35.28
C GLU A 166 8.68 -14.87 -35.66
N LEU A 167 9.62 -14.85 -34.71
CA LEU A 167 10.98 -15.38 -34.92
C LEU A 167 11.00 -16.91 -35.06
N ALA A 168 10.13 -17.63 -34.36
CA ALA A 168 10.02 -19.09 -34.46
C ALA A 168 9.40 -19.54 -35.80
N ASP A 169 8.50 -18.74 -36.38
CA ASP A 169 7.89 -19.01 -37.68
C ASP A 169 8.81 -18.66 -38.85
N LEU A 170 9.64 -17.62 -38.72
CA LEU A 170 10.68 -17.28 -39.71
C LEU A 170 11.81 -18.30 -39.80
N GLY A 171 12.06 -19.08 -38.73
CA GLY A 171 13.08 -20.14 -38.69
C GLY A 171 12.65 -21.48 -39.31
N LYS A 172 11.41 -21.60 -39.81
CA LYS A 172 10.87 -22.82 -40.44
C LYS A 172 10.68 -22.70 -41.96
N SER A 173 11.24 -21.64 -42.57
CA SER A 173 11.15 -21.35 -44.01
C SER A 173 12.29 -22.01 -44.80
#